data_AF-A0A2J0MGS9-F1
#
_entry.id   AF-A0A2J0MGS9-F1
#
_cell.length_a   1.000
_cell.length_b   1.000
_cell.length_c   1.000
_cell.angle_alpha   90.00
_cell.angle_beta   90.00
_cell.angle_gamma   90.00
#
_symmetry.space_group_name_H-M   'P 1'
#
loop_
_entity.id
_entity.type
_entity.pdbx_description
1 polymer ?
#
loop_
_entity_poly.entity_id
_entity_poly.type
_entity_poly.pdbx_seq_one_letter_code
_entity_poly.pdbx_strand_id
1 'polypeptide(L)'
;MQSETKNCQNCKKNFTIEKEDFNFYEKMKVPPPTFCPECRSQRRMTSRNERVLYKAVCDLCKKNIISMYDSKEKTKIYCDDCWWGDKWDPTFYGNDYNFFESFFEQWRKLLKEIPLIQAWKFNNVNSDYVNYATEDRNCFLSYSVVFCENVAYSYSIDKSQDTLDSMFVNKSNWCYEIIDSQNNYNSVFLKNCSNCIDSSFLFDCINCQNCFLSSNLRNKKYVFKNTQFLKTEYESKMKEIKTGDYKNIQKIILEFSNIQEKKSIHKYTQVVNGVKYSGNNIENSKNTINCFNVYNSENIKYSIRIG
;
A
#
# COMPACT_ATOMS: atom_id res chain seq x y z
N MET A 1 11.91 -34.03 6.60
CA MET A 1 11.90 -34.30 5.13
C MET A 1 13.12 -33.65 4.47
N GLN A 2 13.53 -34.08 3.27
CA GLN A 2 14.51 -33.33 2.46
C GLN A 2 13.78 -32.27 1.63
N SER A 3 14.50 -31.30 1.04
CA SER A 3 13.89 -30.36 0.10
C SER A 3 13.33 -31.12 -1.12
N GLU A 4 12.19 -30.67 -1.63
CA GLU A 4 11.49 -31.33 -2.74
C GLU A 4 11.17 -30.31 -3.83
N THR A 5 11.59 -30.58 -5.07
CA THR A 5 11.20 -29.79 -6.23
C THR A 5 9.92 -30.35 -6.83
N LYS A 6 8.88 -29.52 -6.90
CA LYS A 6 7.57 -29.87 -7.49
C LYS A 6 7.29 -29.05 -8.73
N ASN A 7 6.45 -29.59 -9.60
CA ASN A 7 5.89 -28.85 -10.74
C ASN A 7 4.60 -28.13 -10.32
N CYS A 8 4.51 -26.82 -10.57
CA CYS A 8 3.32 -26.03 -10.24
C CYS A 8 2.13 -26.48 -11.08
N GLN A 9 1.00 -26.80 -10.42
CA GLN A 9 -0.21 -27.24 -11.12
C GLN A 9 -0.76 -26.22 -12.14
N ASN A 10 -0.56 -24.92 -11.91
CA ASN A 10 -1.03 -23.84 -12.81
C ASN A 10 -0.05 -23.57 -13.95
N CYS A 11 1.09 -22.96 -13.63
CA CYS A 11 2.02 -22.43 -14.63
C CYS A 11 3.03 -23.46 -15.15
N LYS A 12 2.99 -24.70 -14.63
CA LYS A 12 3.89 -25.80 -14.98
C LYS A 12 5.39 -25.51 -14.79
N LYS A 13 5.73 -24.43 -14.06
CA LYS A 13 7.11 -24.14 -13.64
C LYS A 13 7.47 -24.94 -12.41
N ASN A 14 8.75 -25.29 -12.28
CA ASN A 14 9.27 -25.95 -11.08
C ASN A 14 9.39 -24.95 -9.92
N PHE A 15 9.12 -25.42 -8.71
CA PHE A 15 9.36 -24.69 -7.47
C PHE A 15 9.80 -25.64 -6.37
N THR A 16 10.62 -25.14 -5.46
CA THR A 16 11.17 -25.94 -4.35
C THR A 16 10.38 -25.69 -3.08
N ILE A 17 10.07 -26.77 -2.35
CA ILE A 17 9.59 -26.75 -0.97
C ILE A 17 10.79 -27.10 -0.10
N GLU A 18 11.19 -26.16 0.76
CA GLU A 18 12.37 -26.36 1.59
C GLU A 18 12.06 -27.32 2.75
N LYS A 19 13.12 -27.93 3.30
CA LYS A 19 12.99 -28.85 4.44
C LYS A 19 12.22 -28.23 5.61
N GLU A 20 12.49 -26.95 5.90
CA GLU A 20 11.86 -26.22 7.00
C GLU A 20 10.39 -25.92 6.73
N ASP A 21 9.98 -25.82 5.45
CA ASP A 21 8.60 -25.54 5.07
C ASP A 21 7.69 -26.74 5.41
N PHE A 22 8.21 -27.97 5.32
CA PHE A 22 7.45 -29.17 5.72
C PHE A 22 7.08 -29.16 7.20
N ASN A 23 7.99 -28.69 8.08
CA ASN A 23 7.70 -28.58 9.51
C ASN A 23 6.54 -27.59 9.76
N PHE A 24 6.44 -26.52 8.97
CA PHE A 24 5.33 -25.57 9.06
C PHE A 24 4.01 -26.22 8.65
N TYR A 25 3.96 -26.92 7.51
CA TYR A 25 2.74 -27.56 7.02
C TYR A 25 2.26 -28.70 7.95
N GLU A 26 3.19 -29.49 8.49
CA GLU A 26 2.90 -30.51 9.49
C GLU A 26 2.32 -29.90 10.77
N LYS A 27 2.94 -28.84 11.30
CA LYS A 27 2.45 -28.12 12.48
C LYS A 27 1.04 -27.55 12.26
N MET A 28 0.77 -26.99 11.08
CA MET A 28 -0.53 -26.43 10.71
C MET A 28 -1.57 -27.50 10.34
N LYS A 29 -1.17 -28.78 10.25
CA LYS A 29 -2.00 -29.91 9.82
C LYS A 29 -2.65 -29.70 8.45
N VAL A 30 -1.89 -29.14 7.50
CA VAL A 30 -2.32 -28.91 6.12
C VAL A 30 -1.33 -29.54 5.12
N PRO A 31 -1.77 -29.94 3.92
CA PRO A 31 -0.87 -30.51 2.94
C PRO A 31 0.14 -29.47 2.39
N PRO A 32 1.33 -29.92 1.95
CA PRO A 32 2.27 -29.07 1.23
C PRO A 32 1.65 -28.49 -0.06
N PRO A 33 2.12 -27.33 -0.53
CA PRO A 33 1.52 -26.65 -1.66
C PRO A 33 1.73 -27.42 -2.97
N THR A 34 0.72 -27.37 -3.83
CA THR A 34 0.79 -27.85 -5.22
C THR A 34 0.96 -26.73 -6.24
N PHE A 35 0.92 -25.47 -5.79
CA PHE A 35 1.09 -24.25 -6.58
C PHE A 35 2.34 -23.51 -6.11
N CYS A 36 3.11 -22.97 -7.06
CA CYS A 36 4.26 -22.14 -6.73
C CYS A 36 3.84 -20.86 -5.98
N PRO A 37 4.76 -20.18 -5.27
CA PRO A 37 4.46 -18.97 -4.50
C PRO A 37 3.75 -17.88 -5.31
N GLU A 38 4.16 -17.64 -6.56
CA GLU A 38 3.58 -16.62 -7.43
C GLU A 38 2.12 -16.93 -7.80
N CYS A 39 1.81 -18.15 -8.22
CA CYS A 39 0.42 -18.53 -8.51
C CYS A 39 -0.46 -18.52 -7.26
N ARG A 40 0.09 -18.85 -6.08
CA ARG A 40 -0.64 -18.67 -4.82
C ARG A 40 -0.91 -17.20 -4.53
N SER A 41 0.03 -16.31 -4.84
CA SER A 41 -0.16 -14.86 -4.73
C SER A 41 -1.28 -14.38 -5.64
N GLN A 42 -1.26 -14.76 -6.93
CA GLN A 42 -2.33 -14.42 -7.88
C GLN A 42 -3.72 -14.85 -7.36
N ARG A 43 -3.84 -16.07 -6.83
CA ARG A 43 -5.08 -16.58 -6.23
C ARG A 43 -5.56 -15.80 -5.00
N ARG A 44 -4.64 -15.27 -4.18
CA ARG A 44 -5.03 -14.39 -3.07
C ARG A 44 -5.51 -13.03 -3.58
N MET A 45 -4.93 -12.55 -4.67
CA MET A 45 -5.25 -11.25 -5.25
C MET A 45 -6.51 -11.27 -6.12
N THR A 46 -6.97 -12.43 -6.60
CA THR A 46 -8.14 -12.51 -7.50
C THR A 46 -9.45 -12.03 -6.86
N SER A 47 -9.59 -12.10 -5.54
CA SER A 47 -10.77 -11.61 -4.82
C SER A 47 -10.64 -10.15 -4.38
N ARG A 48 -9.51 -9.49 -4.67
CA ARG A 48 -9.26 -8.10 -4.25
C ARG A 48 -9.49 -7.16 -5.42
N ASN A 49 -10.52 -6.32 -5.34
CA ASN A 49 -10.64 -5.16 -6.23
C ASN A 49 -10.09 -3.92 -5.53
N GLU A 50 -8.86 -3.54 -5.88
CA GLU A 50 -8.19 -2.39 -5.27
C GLU A 50 -8.57 -1.06 -5.89
N ARG A 51 -8.95 -0.98 -7.17
CA ARG A 51 -8.92 0.30 -7.91
C ARG A 51 -10.18 0.61 -8.71
N VAL A 52 -10.98 -0.39 -9.06
CA VAL A 52 -12.11 -0.20 -9.96
C VAL A 52 -13.38 0.01 -9.17
N LEU A 53 -14.10 1.07 -9.50
CA LEU A 53 -15.39 1.40 -8.90
C LEU A 53 -16.46 1.39 -9.99
N TYR A 54 -17.61 0.85 -9.65
CA TYR A 54 -18.73 0.64 -10.55
C TYR A 54 -19.96 1.37 -10.03
N LYS A 55 -20.77 1.91 -10.94
CA LYS A 55 -22.12 2.34 -10.59
C LYS A 55 -22.97 1.10 -10.31
N ALA A 56 -23.66 1.08 -9.18
CA ALA A 56 -24.53 0.01 -8.77
C ALA A 56 -25.81 0.58 -8.12
N VAL A 57 -26.76 -0.30 -7.83
CA VAL A 57 -27.99 0.03 -7.11
C VAL A 57 -28.04 -0.84 -5.87
N CYS A 58 -28.31 -0.24 -4.71
CA CYS A 58 -28.45 -0.98 -3.46
C CYS A 58 -29.62 -1.97 -3.55
N ASP A 59 -29.38 -3.25 -3.29
CA ASP A 59 -30.40 -4.28 -3.41
C ASP A 59 -31.50 -4.18 -2.36
N LEU A 60 -31.25 -3.52 -1.23
CA LEU A 60 -32.22 -3.33 -0.16
C LEU A 60 -33.08 -2.07 -0.36
N CYS A 61 -32.45 -0.89 -0.45
CA CYS A 61 -33.16 0.40 -0.52
C CYS A 61 -33.30 1.00 -1.92
N LYS A 62 -32.72 0.35 -2.95
CA LYS A 62 -32.79 0.75 -4.37
C LYS A 62 -32.18 2.12 -4.70
N LYS A 63 -31.39 2.70 -3.80
CA LYS A 63 -30.61 3.93 -4.09
C LYS A 63 -29.44 3.64 -5.03
N ASN A 64 -29.09 4.62 -5.86
CA ASN A 64 -27.85 4.59 -6.64
C ASN A 64 -26.64 4.71 -5.72
N ILE A 65 -25.65 3.86 -5.95
CA ILE A 65 -24.43 3.75 -5.16
C ILE A 65 -23.22 3.54 -6.07
N ILE A 66 -22.02 3.67 -5.51
CA ILE A 66 -20.79 3.20 -6.14
C ILE A 66 -20.29 2.01 -5.34
N SER A 67 -19.92 0.95 -6.05
CA SER A 67 -19.45 -0.29 -5.47
C SER A 67 -18.11 -0.73 -6.02
N MET A 68 -17.36 -1.50 -5.22
CA MET A 68 -16.17 -2.24 -5.67
C MET A 68 -16.52 -3.52 -6.44
N TYR A 69 -17.79 -3.85 -6.64
CA TYR A 69 -18.19 -5.04 -7.39
C TYR A 69 -18.78 -4.65 -8.74
N ASP A 70 -18.40 -5.39 -9.79
CA ASP A 70 -18.98 -5.22 -11.11
C ASP A 70 -20.44 -5.70 -11.10
N SER A 71 -21.35 -4.91 -11.66
CA SER A 71 -22.77 -5.25 -11.77
C SER A 71 -23.02 -6.52 -12.59
N LYS A 72 -22.06 -6.93 -13.43
CA LYS A 72 -22.11 -8.18 -14.20
C LYS A 72 -22.02 -9.45 -13.34
N GLU A 73 -21.44 -9.36 -12.15
CA GLU A 73 -21.24 -10.52 -11.27
C GLU A 73 -22.54 -11.01 -10.61
N LYS A 74 -23.64 -10.23 -10.74
CA LYS A 74 -24.97 -10.53 -10.17
C LYS A 74 -24.96 -10.78 -8.66
N THR A 75 -23.98 -10.23 -7.96
CA THR A 75 -23.91 -10.27 -6.49
C THR A 75 -24.87 -9.25 -5.90
N LYS A 76 -25.48 -9.56 -4.77
CA LYS A 76 -26.30 -8.59 -4.03
C LYS A 76 -25.39 -7.59 -3.32
N ILE A 77 -25.70 -6.30 -3.40
CA ILE A 77 -24.88 -5.23 -2.84
C ILE A 77 -25.72 -4.30 -1.98
N TYR A 78 -25.32 -4.09 -0.73
CA TYR A 78 -25.98 -3.15 0.18
C TYR A 78 -25.15 -1.87 0.37
N CYS A 79 -25.85 -0.74 0.43
CA CYS A 79 -25.24 0.52 0.80
C CYS A 79 -24.86 0.55 2.29
N ASP A 80 -23.99 1.48 2.69
CA ASP A 80 -23.50 1.58 4.07
C ASP A 80 -24.66 1.64 5.09
N ASP A 81 -25.65 2.52 4.88
CA ASP A 81 -26.85 2.63 5.74
C ASP A 81 -27.64 1.32 5.88
N CYS A 82 -27.69 0.52 4.81
CA CYS A 82 -28.46 -0.73 4.79
C CYS A 82 -27.65 -1.86 5.41
N TRP A 83 -26.35 -1.92 5.15
CA TRP A 83 -25.46 -2.93 5.69
C TRP A 83 -25.36 -2.85 7.22
N TRP A 84 -25.25 -1.64 7.78
CA TRP A 84 -25.15 -1.40 9.22
C TRP A 84 -26.50 -1.16 9.92
N GLY A 85 -27.61 -1.14 9.18
CA GLY A 85 -28.94 -0.93 9.74
C GLY A 85 -29.67 -2.24 10.04
N ASP A 86 -30.77 -2.13 10.79
CA ASP A 86 -31.54 -3.30 11.29
C ASP A 86 -32.51 -3.90 10.25
N LYS A 87 -32.35 -3.56 8.97
CA LYS A 87 -33.28 -3.96 7.90
C LYS A 87 -32.96 -5.31 7.25
N TRP A 88 -31.88 -5.96 7.67
CA TRP A 88 -31.49 -7.29 7.24
C TRP A 88 -30.74 -8.00 8.36
N ASP A 89 -30.74 -9.33 8.31
CA ASP A 89 -30.03 -10.16 9.28
C ASP A 89 -29.17 -11.19 8.52
N PRO A 90 -27.84 -11.25 8.75
CA PRO A 90 -26.98 -12.23 8.10
C PRO A 90 -27.34 -13.68 8.46
N THR A 91 -27.98 -13.92 9.61
CA THR A 91 -28.37 -15.27 10.06
C THR A 91 -29.43 -15.90 9.18
N PHE A 92 -30.24 -15.10 8.46
CA PHE A 92 -31.25 -15.61 7.53
C PHE A 92 -30.67 -16.33 6.32
N TYR A 93 -29.38 -16.15 6.03
CA TYR A 93 -28.68 -16.84 4.95
C TYR A 93 -27.95 -18.11 5.43
N GLY A 94 -28.11 -18.49 6.70
CA GLY A 94 -27.58 -19.73 7.25
C GLY A 94 -28.15 -20.94 6.52
N ASN A 95 -27.28 -21.87 6.14
CA ASN A 95 -27.64 -23.12 5.49
C ASN A 95 -26.88 -24.28 6.15
N ASP A 96 -27.53 -25.43 6.31
CA ASP A 96 -26.87 -26.65 6.74
C ASP A 96 -25.93 -27.19 5.65
N TYR A 97 -24.79 -27.76 6.05
CA TYR A 97 -23.83 -28.31 5.10
C TYR A 97 -24.34 -29.62 4.48
N ASN A 98 -24.44 -29.65 3.16
CA ASN A 98 -24.82 -30.84 2.42
C ASN A 98 -23.57 -31.65 2.00
N PHE A 99 -23.35 -32.81 2.61
CA PHE A 99 -22.21 -33.69 2.30
C PHE A 99 -22.27 -34.35 0.92
N PHE A 100 -23.43 -34.31 0.24
CA PHE A 100 -23.59 -34.83 -1.13
C PHE A 100 -23.23 -33.82 -2.22
N GLU A 101 -23.03 -32.54 -1.86
CA GLU A 101 -22.57 -31.50 -2.79
C GLU A 101 -21.13 -31.07 -2.47
N SER A 102 -20.38 -30.65 -3.49
CA SER A 102 -19.04 -30.11 -3.25
C SER A 102 -19.11 -28.79 -2.48
N PHE A 103 -18.14 -28.58 -1.57
CA PHE A 103 -18.03 -27.34 -0.79
C PHE A 103 -18.07 -26.09 -1.66
N PHE A 104 -17.32 -26.06 -2.77
CA PHE A 104 -17.21 -24.88 -3.63
C PHE A 104 -18.51 -24.53 -4.36
N GLU A 105 -19.34 -25.52 -4.71
CA GLU A 105 -20.66 -25.25 -5.29
C GLU A 105 -21.61 -24.63 -4.25
N GLN A 106 -21.66 -25.20 -3.05
CA GLN A 106 -22.46 -24.66 -1.94
C GLN A 106 -21.98 -23.24 -1.55
N TRP A 107 -20.66 -23.05 -1.44
CA TRP A 107 -20.04 -21.76 -1.17
C TRP A 107 -20.37 -20.72 -2.24
N ARG A 108 -20.32 -21.11 -3.53
CA ARG A 108 -20.66 -20.21 -4.64
C ARG A 108 -22.13 -19.81 -4.64
N LYS A 109 -23.05 -20.73 -4.30
CA LYS A 109 -24.48 -20.42 -4.13
C LYS A 109 -24.65 -19.39 -3.01
N LEU A 110 -24.06 -19.66 -1.86
CA LEU A 110 -24.10 -18.78 -0.70
C LEU A 110 -23.57 -17.38 -1.00
N LEU A 111 -22.41 -17.28 -1.65
CA LEU A 111 -21.81 -15.99 -2.04
C LEU A 111 -22.66 -15.14 -2.98
N LYS A 112 -23.54 -15.77 -3.78
CA LYS A 112 -24.47 -15.05 -4.65
C LYS A 112 -25.73 -14.58 -3.93
N GLU A 113 -26.09 -15.27 -2.86
CA GLU A 113 -27.30 -14.98 -2.09
C GLU A 113 -27.06 -13.95 -1.00
N ILE A 114 -25.91 -14.02 -0.32
CA ILE A 114 -25.55 -13.10 0.74
C ILE A 114 -25.19 -11.73 0.13
N PRO A 115 -25.73 -10.63 0.66
CA PRO A 115 -25.33 -9.30 0.24
C PRO A 115 -23.88 -9.01 0.61
N LEU A 116 -23.21 -8.17 -0.16
CA LEU A 116 -21.90 -7.61 0.14
C LEU A 116 -22.02 -6.11 0.40
N ILE A 117 -21.21 -5.56 1.29
CA ILE A 117 -21.13 -4.12 1.49
C ILE A 117 -20.58 -3.44 0.23
N GLN A 118 -21.17 -2.30 -0.18
CA GLN A 118 -20.81 -1.60 -1.41
C GLN A 118 -19.30 -1.33 -1.57
N ALA A 119 -18.64 -0.90 -0.49
CA ALA A 119 -17.23 -0.52 -0.39
C ALA A 119 -16.84 -0.59 1.10
N TRP A 120 -15.57 -0.83 1.40
CA TRP A 120 -15.10 -0.86 2.79
C TRP A 120 -14.67 0.53 3.27
N LYS A 121 -15.29 1.02 4.36
CA LYS A 121 -15.08 2.36 4.96
C LYS A 121 -15.30 2.32 6.48
N PHE A 122 -14.53 3.03 7.31
CA PHE A 122 -14.88 3.20 8.73
C PHE A 122 -14.57 4.61 9.32
N ASN A 123 -15.60 5.26 9.88
CA ASN A 123 -15.70 6.58 10.54
C ASN A 123 -15.37 7.86 9.73
N ASN A 124 -15.90 7.94 8.52
CA ASN A 124 -15.71 9.08 7.62
C ASN A 124 -16.73 10.24 7.79
N VAL A 125 -16.25 11.49 7.69
CA VAL A 125 -17.04 12.72 7.47
C VAL A 125 -16.56 13.34 6.14
N ASN A 126 -17.47 13.49 5.16
CA ASN A 126 -17.22 14.01 3.79
C ASN A 126 -16.18 13.25 2.92
N SER A 127 -16.32 11.93 2.72
CA SER A 127 -15.38 11.13 1.91
C SER A 127 -16.10 10.23 0.91
N ASP A 128 -16.33 10.72 -0.32
CA ASP A 128 -17.35 10.10 -1.16
C ASP A 128 -16.98 8.76 -1.79
N TYR A 129 -15.75 8.45 -2.28
CA TYR A 129 -15.45 7.06 -2.66
C TYR A 129 -14.01 6.63 -2.36
N VAL A 130 -13.86 5.76 -1.35
CA VAL A 130 -12.60 5.22 -0.81
C VAL A 130 -12.70 3.69 -0.73
N ASN A 131 -11.63 2.98 -1.06
CA ASN A 131 -11.59 1.50 -1.14
C ASN A 131 -10.36 0.95 -0.40
N TYR A 132 -10.23 1.34 0.86
CA TYR A 132 -10.20 0.49 2.07
C TYR A 132 -9.68 1.41 3.19
N ALA A 133 -10.57 2.00 4.00
CA ALA A 133 -10.29 3.15 4.90
C ALA A 133 -10.68 2.91 6.37
N THR A 134 -9.95 3.47 7.36
CA THR A 134 -10.35 3.51 8.79
C THR A 134 -9.93 4.79 9.54
N GLU A 135 -10.86 5.47 10.23
CA GLU A 135 -10.74 6.75 10.98
C GLU A 135 -10.18 7.93 10.18
N ASP A 136 -10.79 8.21 9.04
CA ASP A 136 -10.39 9.27 8.12
C ASP A 136 -11.43 10.42 7.98
N ARG A 137 -10.95 11.61 7.59
CA ARG A 137 -11.78 12.81 7.36
C ARG A 137 -11.35 13.51 6.08
N ASN A 138 -12.28 13.87 5.20
CA ASN A 138 -12.01 14.52 3.91
C ASN A 138 -11.00 13.76 3.02
N CYS A 139 -11.18 12.44 2.86
CA CYS A 139 -10.30 11.61 2.03
C CYS A 139 -10.95 11.28 0.67
N PHE A 140 -10.28 11.59 -0.45
CA PHE A 140 -10.84 11.48 -1.80
C PHE A 140 -10.03 10.53 -2.71
N LEU A 141 -10.70 9.58 -3.37
CA LEU A 141 -10.11 8.63 -4.34
C LEU A 141 -8.76 8.04 -3.91
N SER A 142 -8.69 7.63 -2.65
CA SER A 142 -7.49 7.06 -2.05
C SER A 142 -7.72 5.60 -1.66
N TYR A 143 -6.65 4.81 -1.60
CA TYR A 143 -6.73 3.34 -1.47
C TYR A 143 -5.80 2.86 -0.35
N SER A 144 -6.29 1.99 0.53
CA SER A 144 -5.57 1.55 1.75
C SER A 144 -5.17 2.72 2.68
N VAL A 145 -6.14 3.32 3.37
CA VAL A 145 -5.96 4.53 4.22
C VAL A 145 -6.32 4.26 5.68
N VAL A 146 -5.51 4.66 6.66
CA VAL A 146 -5.80 4.49 8.10
C VAL A 146 -5.42 5.75 8.90
N PHE A 147 -6.30 6.27 9.76
CA PHE A 147 -6.09 7.44 10.62
C PHE A 147 -5.60 8.70 9.88
N CYS A 148 -6.30 9.12 8.81
CA CYS A 148 -5.84 10.23 7.96
C CYS A 148 -6.85 11.38 7.80
N GLU A 149 -6.36 12.61 7.68
CA GLU A 149 -7.21 13.80 7.43
C GLU A 149 -6.73 14.55 6.17
N ASN A 150 -7.66 15.00 5.32
CA ASN A 150 -7.40 15.78 4.10
C ASN A 150 -6.41 15.09 3.12
N VAL A 151 -6.71 13.85 2.72
CA VAL A 151 -5.89 13.10 1.75
C VAL A 151 -6.60 12.94 0.41
N ALA A 152 -5.89 13.07 -0.72
CA ALA A 152 -6.48 12.77 -2.02
C ALA A 152 -5.55 12.02 -2.99
N TYR A 153 -6.15 11.21 -3.87
CA TYR A 153 -5.49 10.47 -4.96
C TYR A 153 -4.27 9.62 -4.54
N SER A 154 -4.29 9.06 -3.33
CA SER A 154 -3.12 8.41 -2.72
C SER A 154 -3.30 6.89 -2.50
N TYR A 155 -2.18 6.16 -2.43
CA TYR A 155 -2.16 4.70 -2.20
C TYR A 155 -1.27 4.34 -1.00
N SER A 156 -1.81 3.58 -0.04
CA SER A 156 -1.16 3.11 1.19
C SER A 156 -0.73 4.24 2.16
N ILE A 157 -1.65 4.78 2.96
CA ILE A 157 -1.39 5.93 3.86
C ILE A 157 -1.90 5.65 5.29
N ASP A 158 -1.02 5.56 6.29
CA ASP A 158 -1.42 5.34 7.70
C ASP A 158 -0.84 6.42 8.65
N LYS A 159 -1.69 7.10 9.44
CA LYS A 159 -1.42 8.23 10.38
C LYS A 159 -0.89 9.54 9.77
N SER A 160 -1.43 10.03 8.66
CA SER A 160 -0.95 11.26 7.99
C SER A 160 -2.06 12.33 7.83
N GLN A 161 -1.68 13.61 7.78
CA GLN A 161 -2.60 14.73 7.58
C GLN A 161 -2.17 15.59 6.38
N ASP A 162 -3.12 16.07 5.58
CA ASP A 162 -2.90 17.00 4.47
C ASP A 162 -1.88 16.47 3.43
N THR A 163 -2.22 15.37 2.73
CA THR A 163 -1.34 14.71 1.75
C THR A 163 -2.04 14.50 0.40
N LEU A 164 -1.39 14.83 -0.72
CA LEU A 164 -1.96 14.70 -2.07
C LEU A 164 -0.98 13.93 -2.99
N ASP A 165 -1.51 13.02 -3.83
CA ASP A 165 -0.78 12.23 -4.84
C ASP A 165 0.44 11.46 -4.27
N SER A 166 0.23 10.56 -3.31
CA SER A 166 1.33 9.86 -2.62
C SER A 166 1.24 8.32 -2.67
N MET A 167 2.41 7.66 -2.64
CA MET A 167 2.56 6.20 -2.67
C MET A 167 3.42 5.74 -1.48
N PHE A 168 2.81 5.07 -0.50
CA PHE A 168 3.42 4.57 0.76
C PHE A 168 3.98 5.66 1.69
N VAL A 169 3.10 6.29 2.48
CA VAL A 169 3.45 7.35 3.46
C VAL A 169 3.01 6.95 4.87
N ASN A 170 3.89 7.15 5.85
CA ASN A 170 3.62 6.90 7.27
C ASN A 170 4.02 8.15 8.10
N LYS A 171 3.09 8.67 8.91
CA LYS A 171 3.28 9.85 9.79
C LYS A 171 3.89 11.08 9.09
N SER A 172 3.27 11.59 8.03
CA SER A 172 3.74 12.83 7.40
C SER A 172 2.65 13.89 7.37
N ASN A 173 3.06 15.17 7.46
CA ASN A 173 2.17 16.32 7.53
C ASN A 173 2.59 17.37 6.49
N TRP A 174 1.64 17.95 5.77
CA TRP A 174 1.86 18.97 4.73
C TRP A 174 2.84 18.51 3.65
N CYS A 175 2.44 17.48 2.91
CA CYS A 175 3.31 16.79 1.97
C CYS A 175 2.64 16.58 0.60
N TYR A 176 3.42 16.69 -0.48
CA TYR A 176 2.95 16.51 -1.87
C TYR A 176 3.95 15.69 -2.68
N GLU A 177 3.45 14.74 -3.48
CA GLU A 177 4.26 13.82 -4.30
C GLU A 177 5.39 13.14 -3.52
N ILE A 178 5.00 12.28 -2.57
CA ILE A 178 5.93 11.49 -1.76
C ILE A 178 5.86 10.01 -2.11
N ILE A 179 7.03 9.39 -2.26
CA ILE A 179 7.19 7.96 -2.56
C ILE A 179 8.08 7.31 -1.50
N ASP A 180 7.59 6.23 -0.87
CA ASP A 180 8.34 5.38 0.07
C ASP A 180 9.09 6.18 1.15
N SER A 181 8.41 7.13 1.81
CA SER A 181 9.05 8.05 2.76
C SER A 181 8.23 8.20 4.05
N GLN A 182 8.91 8.51 5.16
CA GLN A 182 8.31 8.47 6.50
C GLN A 182 8.70 9.66 7.38
N ASN A 183 7.82 10.08 8.28
CA ASN A 183 8.09 11.13 9.29
C ASN A 183 8.55 12.48 8.69
N ASN A 184 7.98 12.91 7.56
CA ASN A 184 8.36 14.17 6.91
C ASN A 184 7.37 15.29 7.22
N TYR A 185 7.85 16.52 7.25
CA TYR A 185 7.05 17.70 7.57
C TYR A 185 7.29 18.82 6.56
N ASN A 186 6.21 19.43 6.06
CA ASN A 186 6.25 20.59 5.15
C ASN A 186 7.22 20.37 3.98
N SER A 187 7.10 19.23 3.29
CA SER A 187 8.08 18.78 2.29
C SER A 187 7.43 18.17 1.06
N VAL A 188 8.03 18.36 -0.11
CA VAL A 188 7.41 18.00 -1.40
C VAL A 188 8.41 17.31 -2.36
N PHE A 189 7.93 16.45 -3.24
CA PHE A 189 8.78 15.70 -4.19
C PHE A 189 9.89 14.90 -3.49
N LEU A 190 9.51 14.08 -2.50
CA LEU A 190 10.45 13.24 -1.75
C LEU A 190 10.36 11.77 -2.21
N LYS A 191 11.52 11.12 -2.36
CA LYS A 191 11.60 9.69 -2.68
C LYS A 191 12.59 8.99 -1.76
N ASN A 192 12.18 7.91 -1.10
CA ASN A 192 13.01 7.16 -0.14
C ASN A 192 13.57 8.01 1.01
N CYS A 193 12.84 9.05 1.46
CA CYS A 193 13.32 9.98 2.47
C CYS A 193 12.72 9.70 3.85
N SER A 194 13.42 10.05 4.92
CA SER A 194 12.87 9.89 6.28
C SER A 194 13.31 11.01 7.21
N ASN A 195 12.40 11.52 8.04
CA ASN A 195 12.67 12.59 8.99
C ASN A 195 13.14 13.89 8.30
N CYS A 196 12.59 14.23 7.13
CA CYS A 196 12.92 15.46 6.42
C CYS A 196 11.92 16.59 6.73
N ILE A 197 12.43 17.82 6.89
CA ILE A 197 11.65 18.99 7.30
C ILE A 197 11.93 20.16 6.35
N ASP A 198 10.90 20.90 5.94
CA ASP A 198 11.01 22.10 5.09
C ASP A 198 11.88 21.87 3.84
N SER A 199 11.70 20.72 3.19
CA SER A 199 12.62 20.26 2.13
C SER A 199 11.88 19.87 0.85
N SER A 200 12.55 19.95 -0.29
CA SER A 200 11.91 19.64 -1.58
C SER A 200 12.86 18.96 -2.57
N PHE A 201 12.32 18.10 -3.43
CA PHE A 201 13.10 17.39 -4.45
C PHE A 201 14.26 16.60 -3.84
N LEU A 202 13.97 15.71 -2.88
CA LEU A 202 14.99 14.90 -2.23
C LEU A 202 14.90 13.42 -2.60
N PHE A 203 16.07 12.80 -2.76
CA PHE A 203 16.18 11.37 -3.06
C PHE A 203 17.07 10.65 -2.04
N ASP A 204 16.54 9.63 -1.38
CA ASP A 204 17.24 8.82 -0.37
C ASP A 204 17.92 9.71 0.70
N CYS A 205 17.19 10.65 1.32
CA CYS A 205 17.72 11.55 2.36
C CYS A 205 17.16 11.19 3.74
N ILE A 206 17.98 11.22 4.79
CA ILE A 206 17.53 10.92 6.17
C ILE A 206 17.91 12.05 7.11
N ASN A 207 16.96 12.49 7.94
CA ASN A 207 17.13 13.54 8.94
C ASN A 207 17.70 14.83 8.34
N CYS A 208 17.04 15.36 7.31
CA CYS A 208 17.50 16.55 6.59
C CYS A 208 16.52 17.71 6.72
N GLN A 209 17.01 18.93 6.89
CA GLN A 209 16.15 20.11 7.10
C GLN A 209 16.53 21.26 6.17
N ASN A 210 15.57 21.95 5.55
CA ASN A 210 15.87 23.02 4.59
C ASN A 210 16.84 22.51 3.50
N CYS A 211 16.47 21.43 2.82
CA CYS A 211 17.25 20.89 1.72
C CYS A 211 16.44 20.92 0.42
N PHE A 212 17.09 21.27 -0.69
CA PHE A 212 16.45 21.39 -1.99
C PHE A 212 17.27 20.67 -3.07
N LEU A 213 16.59 19.91 -3.92
CA LEU A 213 17.13 19.28 -5.12
C LEU A 213 18.41 18.49 -4.83
N SER A 214 18.34 17.60 -3.83
CA SER A 214 19.52 16.93 -3.29
C SER A 214 19.30 15.45 -3.03
N SER A 215 20.38 14.67 -3.03
CA SER A 215 20.32 13.22 -2.87
C SER A 215 21.28 12.65 -1.83
N ASN A 216 20.93 11.49 -1.26
CA ASN A 216 21.78 10.69 -0.38
C ASN A 216 22.31 11.41 0.87
N LEU A 217 21.62 12.46 1.33
CA LEU A 217 22.05 13.24 2.49
C LEU A 217 21.67 12.55 3.81
N ARG A 218 22.51 12.70 4.84
CA ARG A 218 22.25 12.22 6.20
C ARG A 218 22.56 13.32 7.19
N ASN A 219 21.61 13.68 8.06
CA ASN A 219 21.81 14.65 9.14
C ASN A 219 22.32 16.02 8.65
N LYS A 220 21.78 16.52 7.53
CA LYS A 220 22.21 17.79 6.91
C LYS A 220 21.14 18.86 6.99
N LYS A 221 21.56 20.12 6.97
CA LYS A 221 20.66 21.27 6.91
C LYS A 221 21.12 22.26 5.86
N TYR A 222 20.23 23.05 5.25
CA TYR A 222 20.63 24.14 4.32
C TYR A 222 21.48 23.64 3.15
N VAL A 223 21.00 22.61 2.45
CA VAL A 223 21.70 22.02 1.30
C VAL A 223 20.93 22.31 0.03
N PHE A 224 21.58 22.89 -0.96
CA PHE A 224 20.99 23.17 -2.27
C PHE A 224 21.83 22.49 -3.35
N LYS A 225 21.20 21.63 -4.17
CA LYS A 225 21.90 20.87 -5.23
C LYS A 225 23.12 20.10 -4.70
N ASN A 226 22.91 19.32 -3.63
CA ASN A 226 23.94 18.57 -2.90
C ASN A 226 25.09 19.42 -2.31
N THR A 227 24.99 20.75 -2.30
CA THR A 227 26.01 21.67 -1.77
C THR A 227 25.53 22.32 -0.49
N GLN A 228 26.36 22.28 0.55
CA GLN A 228 26.06 22.86 1.87
C GLN A 228 26.23 24.38 1.84
N PHE A 229 25.25 25.12 2.35
CA PHE A 229 25.28 26.58 2.45
C PHE A 229 25.09 27.05 3.89
N LEU A 230 25.40 28.32 4.13
CA LEU A 230 24.91 29.04 5.31
C LEU A 230 23.40 29.29 5.18
N LYS A 231 22.73 29.45 6.32
CA LYS A 231 21.28 29.68 6.38
C LYS A 231 20.83 30.86 5.50
N THR A 232 21.50 32.01 5.64
CA THR A 232 21.15 33.24 4.91
C THR A 232 21.33 33.09 3.40
N GLU A 233 22.39 32.40 2.98
CA GLU A 233 22.67 32.12 1.56
C GLU A 233 21.64 31.15 0.97
N TYR A 234 21.31 30.10 1.73
CA TYR A 234 20.27 29.15 1.35
C TYR A 234 18.92 29.85 1.18
N GLU A 235 18.52 30.66 2.16
CA GLU A 235 17.28 31.45 2.10
C GLU A 235 17.26 32.41 0.90
N SER A 236 18.39 33.04 0.58
CA SER A 236 18.51 33.88 -0.63
C SER A 236 18.28 33.07 -1.89
N LYS A 237 18.93 31.91 -2.02
CA LYS A 237 18.76 31.01 -3.18
C LYS A 237 17.32 30.54 -3.31
N MET A 238 16.68 30.17 -2.20
CA MET A 238 15.29 29.70 -2.22
C MET A 238 14.31 30.78 -2.70
N LYS A 239 14.54 32.06 -2.42
CA LYS A 239 13.71 33.16 -2.93
C LYS A 239 13.78 33.33 -4.45
N GLU A 240 14.88 32.91 -5.08
CA GLU A 240 15.05 32.96 -6.54
C GLU A 240 14.25 31.86 -7.24
N ILE A 241 13.90 30.78 -6.53
CA ILE A 241 13.20 29.64 -7.09
C ILE A 241 11.70 29.95 -7.19
N LYS A 242 11.21 30.01 -8.43
CA LYS A 242 9.78 30.22 -8.70
C LYS A 242 9.05 28.87 -8.81
N THR A 243 8.67 28.32 -7.66
CA THR A 243 7.87 27.08 -7.59
C THR A 243 6.39 27.29 -7.93
N GLY A 244 5.88 28.53 -7.97
CA GLY A 244 4.48 28.80 -8.34
C GLY A 244 4.16 28.70 -9.83
N ASP A 245 5.15 28.50 -10.71
CA ASP A 245 4.96 28.36 -12.16
C ASP A 245 5.16 26.90 -12.57
N TYR A 246 4.13 26.31 -13.17
CA TYR A 246 4.12 24.93 -13.66
C TYR A 246 5.30 24.65 -14.60
N LYS A 247 5.64 25.57 -15.51
CA LYS A 247 6.76 25.36 -16.45
C LYS A 247 8.10 25.26 -15.74
N ASN A 248 8.27 25.98 -14.63
CA ASN A 248 9.50 25.92 -13.84
C ASN A 248 9.54 24.66 -12.98
N ILE A 249 8.42 24.24 -12.39
CA ILE A 249 8.32 22.94 -11.71
C ILE A 249 8.74 21.81 -12.63
N GLN A 250 8.22 21.76 -13.87
CA GLN A 250 8.58 20.70 -14.82
C GLN A 250 10.08 20.67 -15.12
N LYS A 251 10.73 21.83 -15.24
CA LYS A 251 12.20 21.90 -15.40
C LYS A 251 12.94 21.36 -14.17
N ILE A 252 12.47 21.69 -12.96
CA ILE A 252 13.07 21.20 -11.71
C ILE A 252 12.88 19.69 -11.58
N ILE A 253 11.71 19.14 -11.95
CA ILE A 253 11.45 17.70 -11.99
C ILE A 253 12.43 17.00 -12.94
N LEU A 254 12.66 17.55 -14.13
CA LEU A 254 13.64 17.01 -15.08
C LEU A 254 15.06 17.07 -14.52
N GLU A 255 15.43 18.18 -13.88
CA GLU A 255 16.74 18.30 -13.22
C GLU A 255 16.90 17.29 -12.08
N PHE A 256 15.86 17.12 -11.26
CA PHE A 256 15.82 16.16 -10.16
C PHE A 256 15.95 14.73 -10.66
N SER A 257 15.22 14.38 -11.72
CA SER A 257 15.32 13.06 -12.37
C SER A 257 16.74 12.78 -12.86
N ASN A 258 17.40 13.78 -13.47
CA ASN A 258 18.78 13.66 -13.90
C ASN A 258 19.78 13.49 -12.73
N ILE A 259 19.54 14.17 -11.60
CA ILE A 259 20.32 13.96 -10.37
C ILE A 259 20.12 12.53 -9.86
N GLN A 260 18.86 12.08 -9.80
CA GLN A 260 18.53 10.71 -9.41
C GLN A 260 19.27 9.70 -10.28
N GLU A 261 19.13 9.76 -11.60
CA GLU A 261 19.69 8.74 -12.49
C GLU A 261 21.21 8.75 -12.56
N LYS A 262 21.84 9.93 -12.58
CA LYS A 262 23.26 10.06 -12.96
C LYS A 262 24.20 10.40 -11.81
N LYS A 263 23.70 10.98 -10.72
CA LYS A 263 24.53 11.52 -9.63
C LYS A 263 24.29 10.86 -8.29
N SER A 264 23.09 10.34 -8.08
CA SER A 264 22.73 9.71 -6.81
C SER A 264 23.28 8.29 -6.70
N ILE A 265 23.61 7.91 -5.48
CA ILE A 265 23.90 6.53 -5.11
C ILE A 265 22.57 5.79 -4.97
N HIS A 266 22.43 4.67 -5.67
CA HIS A 266 21.26 3.79 -5.56
C HIS A 266 21.63 2.59 -4.72
N LYS A 267 20.89 2.40 -3.62
CA LYS A 267 20.99 1.15 -2.87
C LYS A 267 20.41 0.03 -3.71
N TYR A 268 21.06 -1.13 -3.65
CA TYR A 268 20.52 -2.36 -4.22
C TYR A 268 19.20 -2.77 -3.54
N THR A 269 19.10 -2.55 -2.22
CA THR A 269 17.91 -2.84 -1.43
C THR A 269 17.79 -1.84 -0.26
N GLN A 270 16.56 -1.53 0.12
CA GLN A 270 16.21 -0.71 1.28
C GLN A 270 15.99 -1.64 2.47
N VAL A 271 17.05 -1.86 3.25
CA VAL A 271 16.97 -2.71 4.44
C VAL A 271 17.57 -1.99 5.64
N VAL A 272 16.84 -2.00 6.75
CA VAL A 272 17.26 -1.47 8.05
C VAL A 272 17.16 -2.61 9.07
N ASN A 273 18.26 -2.95 9.74
CA ASN A 273 18.30 -4.02 10.74
C ASN A 273 17.72 -5.38 10.26
N GLY A 274 18.04 -5.77 9.02
CA GLY A 274 17.59 -7.04 8.45
C GLY A 274 18.60 -8.18 8.66
N VAL A 275 18.13 -9.34 9.14
CA VAL A 275 18.96 -10.56 9.30
C VAL A 275 18.39 -11.69 8.47
N LYS A 276 19.21 -12.30 7.59
CA LYS A 276 18.80 -13.40 6.69
C LYS A 276 17.53 -13.05 5.89
N TYR A 277 17.66 -12.12 4.96
CA TYR A 277 16.54 -11.60 4.18
C TYR A 277 16.75 -11.72 2.67
N SER A 278 15.66 -11.65 1.92
CA SER A 278 15.67 -11.37 0.48
C SER A 278 14.40 -10.61 0.08
N GLY A 279 14.55 -9.67 -0.87
CA GLY A 279 13.52 -8.73 -1.27
C GLY A 279 13.92 -7.28 -0.97
N ASN A 280 12.94 -6.42 -0.71
CA ASN A 280 13.17 -4.97 -0.59
C ASN A 280 12.23 -4.31 0.44
N ASN A 281 12.64 -3.16 0.95
CA ASN A 281 11.92 -2.39 1.97
C ASN A 281 11.63 -3.24 3.23
N ILE A 282 12.70 -3.64 3.91
CA ILE A 282 12.67 -4.53 5.07
C ILE A 282 13.24 -3.80 6.28
N GLU A 283 12.50 -3.75 7.38
CA GLU A 283 12.92 -3.05 8.60
C GLU A 283 12.75 -3.94 9.84
N ASN A 284 13.76 -3.95 10.72
CA ASN A 284 13.74 -4.63 12.02
C ASN A 284 13.20 -6.07 11.93
N SER A 285 13.68 -6.83 10.94
CA SER A 285 13.08 -8.10 10.57
C SER A 285 14.13 -9.19 10.35
N LYS A 286 13.73 -10.45 10.61
CA LYS A 286 14.63 -11.60 10.57
C LYS A 286 14.00 -12.79 9.84
N ASN A 287 14.82 -13.52 9.07
CA ASN A 287 14.39 -14.70 8.32
C ASN A 287 13.21 -14.39 7.38
N THR A 288 13.32 -13.31 6.59
CA THR A 288 12.29 -12.85 5.65
C THR A 288 12.71 -13.13 4.20
N ILE A 289 12.14 -14.17 3.57
CA ILE A 289 12.60 -14.65 2.26
C ILE A 289 11.62 -14.25 1.15
N ASN A 290 12.11 -13.59 0.10
CA ASN A 290 11.31 -13.03 -1.00
C ASN A 290 10.14 -12.18 -0.50
N CYS A 291 10.47 -11.20 0.34
CA CYS A 291 9.50 -10.36 1.02
C CYS A 291 9.66 -8.88 0.64
N PHE A 292 8.55 -8.17 0.48
CA PHE A 292 8.54 -6.75 0.09
C PHE A 292 7.69 -5.93 1.04
N ASN A 293 8.20 -4.78 1.51
CA ASN A 293 7.51 -3.93 2.49
C ASN A 293 7.21 -4.70 3.79
N VAL A 294 8.25 -5.14 4.52
CA VAL A 294 8.10 -5.94 5.75
C VAL A 294 8.77 -5.25 6.93
N TYR A 295 8.01 -5.03 8.00
CA TYR A 295 8.44 -4.30 9.19
C TYR A 295 8.25 -5.16 10.45
N ASN A 296 9.17 -5.09 11.41
CA ASN A 296 9.08 -5.71 12.74
C ASN A 296 8.64 -7.19 12.75
N SER A 297 9.15 -7.98 11.81
CA SER A 297 8.61 -9.30 11.49
C SER A 297 9.66 -10.40 11.47
N GLU A 298 9.27 -11.62 11.84
CA GLU A 298 10.15 -12.79 11.81
C GLU A 298 9.55 -14.02 11.15
N ASN A 299 10.41 -14.81 10.48
CA ASN A 299 10.08 -16.13 9.92
C ASN A 299 8.96 -16.08 8.87
N ILE A 300 9.14 -15.25 7.86
CA ILE A 300 8.17 -14.99 6.80
C ILE A 300 8.76 -15.36 5.44
N LYS A 301 7.96 -15.95 4.56
CA LYS A 301 8.35 -16.20 3.16
C LYS A 301 7.24 -15.78 2.19
N TYR A 302 7.65 -15.22 1.05
CA TYR A 302 6.76 -14.92 -0.09
C TYR A 302 5.58 -14.00 0.23
N SER A 303 5.85 -12.97 1.04
CA SER A 303 4.84 -12.04 1.52
C SER A 303 5.13 -10.60 1.11
N ILE A 304 4.07 -9.82 0.96
CA ILE A 304 4.15 -8.40 0.60
C ILE A 304 3.30 -7.63 1.61
N ARG A 305 3.84 -6.51 2.10
CA ARG A 305 3.17 -5.59 3.05
C ARG A 305 2.76 -6.30 4.35
N ILE A 306 3.75 -6.54 5.21
CA ILE A 306 3.56 -7.08 6.57
C ILE A 306 4.18 -6.11 7.57
N GLY A 307 3.48 -5.80 8.66
CA GLY A 307 3.95 -4.91 9.70
C GLY A 307 3.28 -5.20 11.03
#